data_AF-A0A8B6LVH7-F1
#
_entry.id   AF-A0A8B6LVH7-F1
#
_cell.length_a   1.000
_cell.length_b   1.000
_cell.length_c   1.000
_cell.angle_alpha   90.00
_cell.angle_beta   90.00
_cell.angle_gamma   90.00
#
_symmetry.space_group_name_H-M   'P 1'
#
loop_
_entity.id
_entity.type
_entity.pdbx_description
1 polymer ?
#
loop_
_entity_poly.entity_id
_entity_poly.type
_entity_poly.pdbx_seq_one_letter_code
_entity_poly.pdbx_strand_id
1 'polypeptide(L)'
;MYPVSGQYSHFCRRVFNALLLVTTKGWQSIPSELQAKVLDERRVLRFAATVGELGKVLRATTRATERIYDAVENLYGQEFRFDAMGERGDMYKVASRLISQYSRSSDGSGEVQWEFPPDVFEMLMSPGRWAAIDIHLANRFNSGHSLALYENTHRYIRVQLTARMPVVDWVKLLVSPDAAETFLQQGNYRYFKRDILLPAMRELESTEACPFSVELLETTGSRNKVTHLQFRLHLKVQAALDMDTSQTGDPRLEAKLREYGITERGIDQLLTKYDEPVLRLHIAAFDKRLAEGGIRDKAAAFVHQVKNDYYGRSPQQEGQADAPALPAPAVDTRKQDEADFAKHIAQRVRKYYLGQPRFVQDQLLQAFLNSPDTPNLVREQFAKKGFKTPAVSGTFYAWMAKQEGVLSLPEDASLDAYLDWRNEPKRSKGPRVLSTKISVGGPISSGTRKKAASPREVPAD
;
A
#
# COMPACT_ATOMS: atom_id res chain seq x y z
N MET A 1 -3.50 7.26 13.69
CA MET A 1 -2.66 8.40 13.31
C MET A 1 -3.30 9.66 13.86
N TYR A 2 -2.56 10.44 14.64
CA TYR A 2 -3.01 11.75 15.12
C TYR A 2 -1.92 12.80 14.82
N PRO A 3 -2.30 14.01 14.38
CA PRO A 3 -1.34 15.09 14.16
C PRO A 3 -0.78 15.55 15.51
N VAL A 4 0.54 15.74 15.57
CA VAL A 4 1.27 16.14 16.79
C VAL A 4 1.56 17.63 16.80
N SER A 5 1.76 18.23 15.63
CA SER A 5 2.10 19.65 15.48
C SER A 5 1.65 20.21 14.13
N GLY A 6 1.25 21.48 14.13
CA GLY A 6 0.90 22.25 12.93
C GLY A 6 -0.61 22.47 12.77
N GLN A 7 -1.00 23.65 12.28
CA GLN A 7 -2.40 23.98 12.06
C GLN A 7 -2.93 23.29 10.80
N TYR A 8 -3.65 22.18 10.99
CA TYR A 8 -4.31 21.47 9.87
C TYR A 8 -5.64 22.14 9.51
N SER A 9 -5.54 23.33 8.91
CA SER A 9 -6.70 24.14 8.52
C SER A 9 -7.54 23.48 7.43
N HIS A 10 -8.79 23.93 7.26
CA HIS A 10 -9.65 23.51 6.15
C HIS A 10 -8.97 23.69 4.79
N PHE A 11 -8.26 24.81 4.60
CA PHE A 11 -7.57 25.06 3.35
C PHE A 11 -6.40 24.09 3.15
N CYS A 12 -5.62 23.81 4.21
CA CYS A 12 -4.54 22.82 4.16
C CYS A 12 -5.06 21.41 3.83
N ARG A 13 -6.21 21.00 4.38
CA ARG A 13 -6.89 19.74 4.02
C ARG A 13 -7.23 19.66 2.54
N ARG A 14 -7.83 20.73 2.00
CA ARG A 14 -8.18 20.80 0.58
C ARG A 14 -6.93 20.72 -0.30
N VAL A 15 -5.87 21.43 0.07
CA VAL A 15 -4.57 21.37 -0.63
C VAL A 15 -4.00 19.96 -0.58
N PHE A 16 -3.97 19.29 0.58
CA PHE A 16 -3.52 17.90 0.70
C PHE A 16 -4.33 16.96 -0.21
N ASN A 17 -5.65 17.10 -0.19
CA ASN A 17 -6.57 16.37 -1.05
C ASN A 17 -6.27 16.58 -2.54
N ALA A 18 -5.94 17.81 -2.94
CA ALA A 18 -5.53 18.12 -4.31
C ALA A 18 -4.18 17.46 -4.68
N LEU A 19 -3.18 17.50 -3.79
CA LEU A 19 -1.91 16.80 -3.98
C LEU A 19 -2.13 15.29 -4.11
N LEU A 20 -2.97 14.71 -3.25
CA LEU A 20 -3.30 13.30 -3.28
C LEU A 20 -3.98 12.91 -4.59
N LEU A 21 -4.90 13.73 -5.11
CA LEU A 21 -5.56 13.48 -6.39
C LEU A 21 -4.60 13.50 -7.57
N VAL A 22 -3.65 14.44 -7.60
CA VAL A 22 -2.60 14.46 -8.63
C VAL A 22 -1.72 13.23 -8.49
N THR A 23 -1.39 12.85 -7.26
CA THR A 23 -0.55 11.69 -6.95
C THR A 23 -1.22 10.39 -7.37
N THR A 24 -2.51 10.18 -7.07
CA THR A 24 -3.25 8.98 -7.48
C THR A 24 -3.37 8.90 -9.00
N LYS A 25 -3.62 10.02 -9.68
CA LYS A 25 -3.64 10.08 -11.14
C LYS A 25 -2.27 9.73 -11.73
N GLY A 26 -1.20 10.27 -11.16
CA GLY A 26 0.19 9.95 -11.55
C GLY A 26 0.48 8.46 -11.33
N TRP A 27 0.13 7.94 -10.16
CA TRP A 27 0.31 6.54 -9.79
C TRP A 27 -0.42 5.58 -10.71
N GLN A 28 -1.69 5.86 -11.02
CA GLN A 28 -2.52 5.04 -11.93
C GLN A 28 -1.99 5.00 -13.37
N SER A 29 -1.18 5.98 -13.79
CA SER A 29 -0.55 5.95 -15.10
C SER A 29 0.67 5.01 -15.18
N ILE A 30 1.20 4.58 -14.04
CA ILE A 30 2.34 3.65 -13.95
C ILE A 30 1.82 2.20 -14.13
N PRO A 31 2.50 1.35 -14.94
CA PRO A 31 2.12 -0.06 -15.08
C PRO A 31 2.13 -0.81 -13.74
N SER A 32 1.16 -1.71 -13.54
CA SER A 32 0.96 -2.43 -12.27
C SER A 32 2.16 -3.25 -11.80
N GLU A 33 2.96 -3.79 -12.72
CA GLU A 33 4.22 -4.49 -12.37
C GLU A 33 5.24 -3.56 -11.73
N LEU A 34 5.33 -2.31 -12.21
CA LEU A 34 6.24 -1.31 -11.68
C LEU A 34 5.70 -0.73 -10.39
N GLN A 35 4.38 -0.60 -10.26
CA GLN A 35 3.73 -0.23 -9.00
C GLN A 35 4.10 -1.24 -7.88
N ALA A 36 3.97 -2.54 -8.16
CA ALA A 36 4.34 -3.58 -7.19
C ALA A 36 5.82 -3.50 -6.77
N LYS A 37 6.73 -3.25 -7.73
CA LYS A 37 8.15 -3.03 -7.42
C LYS A 37 8.42 -1.79 -6.60
N VAL A 38 7.74 -0.68 -6.87
CA VAL A 38 7.89 0.56 -6.09
C VAL A 38 7.49 0.33 -4.63
N LEU A 39 6.40 -0.41 -4.40
CA LEU A 39 5.93 -0.74 -3.05
C LEU A 39 6.88 -1.74 -2.36
N ASP A 40 7.29 -2.81 -3.05
CA ASP A 40 8.20 -3.84 -2.51
C ASP A 40 9.59 -3.26 -2.17
N GLU A 41 10.17 -2.47 -3.08
CA GLU A 41 11.46 -1.83 -2.88
C GLU A 41 11.38 -0.52 -2.06
N ARG A 42 10.18 -0.14 -1.59
CA ARG A 42 9.91 1.08 -0.82
C ARG A 42 10.50 2.35 -1.46
N ARG A 43 10.39 2.47 -2.78
CA ARG A 43 10.96 3.60 -3.52
C ARG A 43 10.17 4.88 -3.24
N VAL A 44 10.89 5.97 -3.00
CA VAL A 44 10.29 7.32 -2.91
C VAL A 44 10.01 7.83 -4.32
N LEU A 45 8.75 8.20 -4.56
CA LEU A 45 8.33 8.82 -5.81
C LEU A 45 8.18 10.33 -5.64
N ARG A 46 8.66 11.07 -6.64
CA ARG A 46 8.46 12.51 -6.75
C ARG A 46 7.30 12.81 -7.67
N PHE A 47 6.35 13.59 -7.16
CA PHE A 47 5.23 14.11 -7.91
C PHE A 47 5.40 15.61 -8.11
N ALA A 48 4.82 16.12 -9.20
CA ALA A 48 4.89 17.52 -9.56
C ALA A 48 3.55 17.99 -10.14
N ALA A 49 3.20 19.25 -9.86
CA ALA A 49 2.09 19.95 -10.49
C ALA A 49 2.34 21.45 -10.48
N THR A 50 1.73 22.15 -11.42
CA THR A 50 1.69 23.61 -11.39
C THR A 50 0.67 24.09 -10.36
N VAL A 51 0.90 25.26 -9.74
CA VAL A 51 -0.10 25.88 -8.85
C VAL A 51 -1.40 26.19 -9.61
N GLY A 52 -1.33 26.42 -10.92
CA GLY A 52 -2.49 26.55 -11.78
C GLY A 52 -3.34 25.27 -11.85
N GLU A 53 -2.71 24.09 -11.96
CA GLU A 53 -3.41 22.79 -11.91
C GLU A 53 -4.01 22.52 -10.53
N LEU A 54 -3.25 22.77 -9.46
CA LEU A 54 -3.76 22.65 -8.09
C LEU A 54 -4.94 23.59 -7.85
N GLY A 55 -4.85 24.84 -8.32
CA GLY A 55 -5.91 25.84 -8.24
C GLY A 55 -7.20 25.40 -8.92
N LYS A 56 -7.10 24.74 -10.10
CA LYS A 56 -8.27 24.17 -10.81
C LYS A 56 -8.95 23.08 -9.98
N VAL A 57 -8.18 22.17 -9.37
CA VAL A 57 -8.72 21.11 -8.50
C VAL A 57 -9.39 21.68 -7.25
N LEU A 58 -8.78 22.70 -6.65
CA LEU A 58 -9.28 23.38 -5.46
C LEU A 58 -10.46 24.33 -5.75
N ARG A 59 -10.77 24.60 -7.02
CA ARG A 59 -11.67 25.70 -7.44
C ARG A 59 -11.28 27.03 -6.77
N ALA A 60 -9.98 27.23 -6.55
CA ALA A 60 -9.46 28.41 -5.88
C ALA A 60 -9.28 29.55 -6.90
N THR A 61 -9.45 30.79 -6.45
CA THR A 61 -9.20 31.97 -7.29
C THR A 61 -7.69 32.13 -7.52
N THR A 62 -7.30 32.80 -8.61
CA THR A 62 -5.90 33.09 -8.98
C THR A 62 -5.12 33.88 -7.92
N ARG A 63 -5.80 34.51 -6.95
CA ARG A 63 -5.17 35.20 -5.81
C ARG A 63 -4.74 34.26 -4.67
N ALA A 64 -4.98 32.95 -4.79
CA ALA A 64 -4.67 31.96 -3.75
C ALA A 64 -3.30 31.28 -3.93
N THR A 65 -2.46 31.70 -4.88
CA THR A 65 -1.17 31.06 -5.18
C THR A 65 -0.25 30.98 -3.97
N GLU A 66 0.00 32.11 -3.29
CA GLU A 66 0.83 32.14 -2.07
C GLU A 66 0.23 31.27 -0.96
N ARG A 67 -1.11 31.31 -0.79
CA ARG A 67 -1.79 30.47 0.19
C ARG A 67 -1.59 28.97 -0.08
N ILE A 68 -1.50 28.56 -1.35
CA ILE A 68 -1.22 27.17 -1.72
C ILE A 68 0.20 26.81 -1.31
N TYR A 69 1.19 27.66 -1.57
CA TYR A 69 2.56 27.43 -1.10
C TYR A 69 2.64 27.32 0.43
N ASP A 70 2.06 28.28 1.14
CA ASP A 70 2.00 28.28 2.61
C ASP A 70 1.34 27.00 3.14
N ALA A 71 0.28 26.54 2.47
CA ALA A 71 -0.40 25.31 2.84
C ALA A 71 0.46 24.07 2.60
N VAL A 72 1.17 23.96 1.48
CA VAL A 72 2.08 22.82 1.22
C VAL A 72 3.26 22.83 2.19
N GLU A 73 3.80 24.00 2.52
CA GLU A 73 4.85 24.16 3.53
C GLU A 73 4.35 23.75 4.93
N ASN A 74 3.13 24.13 5.30
CA ASN A 74 2.49 23.68 6.53
C ASN A 74 2.32 22.15 6.53
N LEU A 75 1.86 21.54 5.42
CA LEU A 75 1.73 20.08 5.28
C LEU A 75 3.07 19.35 5.44
N TYR A 76 4.17 19.94 4.97
CA TYR A 76 5.53 19.42 5.21
C TYR A 76 5.92 19.48 6.70
N GLY A 77 5.47 20.51 7.42
CA GLY A 77 5.65 20.64 8.86
C GLY A 77 4.78 19.70 9.72
N GLN A 78 3.82 18.97 9.13
CA GLN A 78 2.94 18.07 9.87
C GLN A 78 3.66 16.78 10.27
N GLU A 79 3.84 16.61 11.59
CA GLU A 79 4.28 15.35 12.18
C GLU A 79 3.07 14.57 12.68
N PHE A 80 3.06 13.26 12.43
CA PHE A 80 2.13 12.34 13.04
C PHE A 80 2.84 11.20 13.75
N ARG A 81 2.17 10.72 14.79
CA ARG A 81 2.60 9.54 15.54
C ARG A 81 1.57 8.43 15.45
N PHE A 82 2.05 7.21 15.34
CA PHE A 82 1.25 6.00 15.37
C PHE A 82 2.05 4.83 15.90
N ASP A 83 1.35 3.89 16.51
CA ASP A 83 1.94 2.63 16.94
C ASP A 83 1.95 1.68 15.73
N ALA A 84 3.12 1.15 15.41
CA ALA A 84 3.32 0.17 14.35
C ALA A 84 3.75 -1.16 14.97
N MET A 85 3.09 -2.25 14.57
CA MET A 85 3.48 -3.60 14.99
C MET A 85 4.60 -4.10 14.08
N GLY A 86 5.75 -4.44 14.66
CA GLY A 86 6.86 -5.06 13.94
C GLY A 86 6.61 -6.55 13.68
N GLU A 87 7.42 -7.13 12.80
CA GLU A 87 7.32 -8.53 12.36
C GLU A 87 7.42 -9.56 13.50
N ARG A 88 7.97 -9.16 14.65
CA ARG A 88 8.13 -10.01 15.84
C ARG A 88 7.05 -9.81 16.90
N GLY A 89 6.04 -8.99 16.61
CA GLY A 89 4.98 -8.64 17.56
C GLY A 89 5.33 -7.49 18.51
N ASP A 90 6.53 -6.92 18.41
CA ASP A 90 6.92 -5.72 19.16
C ASP A 90 6.20 -4.48 18.64
N MET A 91 5.78 -3.60 19.54
CA MET A 91 5.10 -2.35 19.20
C MET A 91 6.08 -1.18 19.17
N TYR A 92 6.23 -0.57 17.99
CA TYR A 92 7.09 0.58 17.73
C TYR A 92 6.27 1.86 17.75
N LYS A 93 6.75 2.87 18.48
CA LYS A 93 6.22 4.24 18.37
C LYS A 93 6.88 4.90 17.17
N VAL A 94 6.14 5.01 16.07
CA VAL A 94 6.64 5.61 14.83
C VAL A 94 6.23 7.08 14.78
N ALA A 95 7.21 7.95 14.53
CA ALA A 95 6.99 9.33 14.15
C ALA A 95 7.30 9.47 12.67
N SER A 96 6.37 10.04 11.91
CA SER A 96 6.54 10.26 10.47
C SER A 96 5.90 11.57 10.06
N ARG A 97 6.24 12.05 8.86
CA ARG A 97 5.68 13.27 8.27
C ARG A 97 4.69 12.94 7.18
N LEU A 98 3.82 13.88 6.86
CA LEU A 98 2.89 13.73 5.75
C LEU A 98 3.60 13.88 4.40
N ILE A 99 4.52 14.82 4.31
CA ILE A 99 5.35 15.06 3.13
C ILE A 99 6.81 14.98 3.58
N SER A 100 7.62 14.15 2.93
CA SER A 100 9.05 14.00 3.25
C SER A 100 9.91 15.10 2.64
N GLN A 101 9.52 15.59 1.47
CA GLN A 101 10.22 16.64 0.75
C GLN A 101 9.20 17.48 -0.03
N TYR A 102 9.45 18.80 -0.07
CA TYR A 102 8.73 19.77 -0.88
C TYR A 102 9.74 20.71 -1.55
N SER A 103 9.51 21.04 -2.81
CA SER A 103 10.25 22.08 -3.52
C SER A 103 9.33 22.88 -4.43
N ARG A 104 9.60 24.19 -4.54
CA ARG A 104 8.93 25.10 -5.49
C ARG A 104 9.94 25.63 -6.49
N SER A 105 9.51 25.87 -7.72
CA SER A 105 10.40 26.45 -8.71
C SER A 105 10.66 27.94 -8.46
N SER A 106 11.91 28.36 -8.63
CA SER A 106 12.35 29.76 -8.53
C SER A 106 12.25 30.52 -9.86
N ASP A 107 11.99 29.83 -10.97
CA ASP A 107 11.96 30.39 -12.33
C ASP A 107 10.63 31.05 -12.72
N GLY A 108 9.64 31.06 -11.81
CA GLY A 108 8.31 31.61 -12.07
C GLY A 108 7.35 30.68 -12.81
N SER A 109 7.74 29.43 -13.12
CA SER A 109 6.84 28.40 -13.69
C SER A 109 5.67 28.06 -12.77
N GLY A 110 5.82 28.31 -11.46
CA GLY A 110 4.83 27.95 -10.46
C GLY A 110 4.71 26.44 -10.25
N GLU A 111 5.76 25.68 -10.55
CA GLU A 111 5.80 24.24 -10.27
C GLU A 111 6.04 23.97 -8.78
N VAL A 112 5.25 23.04 -8.24
CA VAL A 112 5.38 22.48 -6.90
C VAL A 112 5.67 20.99 -7.05
N GLN A 113 6.71 20.53 -6.36
CA GLN A 113 7.07 19.11 -6.27
C GLN A 113 6.98 18.63 -4.83
N TRP A 114 6.51 17.40 -4.63
CA TRP A 114 6.38 16.78 -3.32
C TRP A 114 6.68 15.28 -3.35
N GLU A 115 7.06 14.76 -2.20
CA GLU A 115 7.35 13.34 -1.97
C GLU A 115 6.61 12.87 -0.72
N PHE A 116 6.01 11.68 -0.78
CA PHE A 116 5.42 11.00 0.38
C PHE A 116 6.44 10.00 0.96
N PRO A 117 6.57 9.88 2.29
CA PRO A 117 7.36 8.79 2.86
C PRO A 117 6.80 7.42 2.41
N PRO A 118 7.63 6.39 2.21
CA PRO A 118 7.19 5.12 1.65
C PRO A 118 6.03 4.46 2.42
N ASP A 119 6.08 4.44 3.75
CA ASP A 119 5.04 3.85 4.59
C ASP A 119 3.70 4.60 4.44
N VAL A 120 3.77 5.92 4.30
CA VAL A 120 2.61 6.80 4.12
C VAL A 120 2.06 6.66 2.72
N PHE A 121 2.94 6.56 1.71
CA PHE A 121 2.56 6.36 0.32
C PHE A 121 1.84 5.03 0.12
N GLU A 122 2.40 3.93 0.64
CA GLU A 122 1.74 2.62 0.61
C GLU A 122 0.36 2.69 1.27
N MET A 123 0.27 3.40 2.40
CA MET A 123 -0.99 3.65 3.07
C MET A 123 -1.99 4.40 2.16
N LEU A 124 -1.59 5.55 1.62
CA LEU A 124 -2.45 6.37 0.78
C LEU A 124 -2.90 5.67 -0.51
N MET A 125 -2.05 4.79 -1.08
CA MET A 125 -2.35 4.06 -2.32
C MET A 125 -3.05 2.71 -2.10
N SER A 126 -3.28 2.30 -0.85
CA SER A 126 -3.95 1.03 -0.50
C SER A 126 -5.42 1.27 -0.10
N PRO A 127 -6.39 1.19 -1.03
CA PRO A 127 -7.78 1.59 -0.80
C PRO A 127 -8.54 0.74 0.24
N GLY A 128 -8.07 -0.47 0.57
CA GLY A 128 -8.80 -1.39 1.47
C GLY A 128 -8.72 -1.06 2.97
N ARG A 129 -7.72 -0.29 3.42
CA ARG A 129 -7.46 -0.06 4.85
C ARG A 129 -7.97 1.30 5.36
N TRP A 130 -8.24 2.26 4.48
CA TRP A 130 -8.69 3.60 4.84
C TRP A 130 -9.95 3.95 4.05
N ALA A 131 -10.94 4.56 4.73
CA ALA A 131 -12.21 4.92 4.11
C ALA A 131 -11.96 5.70 2.80
N ALA A 132 -12.51 5.21 1.69
CA ALA A 132 -12.43 5.85 0.39
C ALA A 132 -13.22 7.18 0.44
N ILE A 133 -12.59 8.23 0.95
CA ILE A 133 -13.14 9.57 0.96
C ILE A 133 -13.09 10.08 -0.48
N ASP A 134 -14.25 10.42 -1.04
CA ASP A 134 -14.29 11.09 -2.33
C ASP A 134 -13.69 12.50 -2.16
N ILE A 135 -12.48 12.66 -2.69
CA ILE A 135 -11.69 13.89 -2.66
C ILE A 135 -12.47 15.05 -3.33
N HIS A 136 -13.24 14.76 -4.39
CA HIS A 136 -14.05 15.76 -5.05
C HIS A 136 -15.20 16.24 -4.18
N LEU A 137 -15.85 15.33 -3.44
CA LEU A 137 -16.87 15.68 -2.46
C LEU A 137 -16.27 16.47 -1.30
N ALA A 138 -15.13 16.02 -0.76
CA ALA A 138 -14.42 16.72 0.31
C ALA A 138 -14.13 18.19 -0.07
N ASN A 139 -13.78 18.45 -1.33
CA ASN A 139 -13.52 19.79 -1.84
C ASN A 139 -14.76 20.66 -2.09
N ARG A 140 -15.98 20.11 -2.02
CA ARG A 140 -17.25 20.85 -2.17
C ARG A 140 -17.76 21.49 -0.87
N PHE A 141 -17.28 21.04 0.29
CA PHE A 141 -17.65 21.66 1.56
C PHE A 141 -17.04 23.07 1.69
N ASN A 142 -17.87 24.02 2.12
CA ASN A 142 -17.48 25.40 2.39
C ASN A 142 -16.90 25.55 3.80
N SER A 143 -17.38 24.77 4.77
CA SER A 143 -16.91 24.79 6.16
C SER A 143 -15.95 23.64 6.48
N GLY A 144 -14.85 23.97 7.17
CA GLY A 144 -13.92 22.98 7.71
C GLY A 144 -14.54 22.01 8.72
N HIS A 145 -15.55 22.48 9.46
CA HIS A 145 -16.27 21.65 10.43
C HIS A 145 -17.12 20.59 9.73
N SER A 146 -17.71 20.93 8.57
CA SER A 146 -18.49 20.02 7.74
C SER A 146 -17.61 18.97 7.10
N LEU A 147 -16.47 19.38 6.53
CA LEU A 147 -15.47 18.45 6.04
C LEU A 147 -15.01 17.49 7.16
N ALA A 148 -14.66 18.02 8.33
CA ALA A 148 -14.25 17.21 9.47
C ALA A 148 -15.35 16.23 9.92
N LEU A 149 -16.61 16.65 9.95
CA LEU A 149 -17.73 15.80 10.30
C LEU A 149 -17.93 14.69 9.28
N TYR A 150 -17.87 15.01 7.98
CA TYR A 150 -17.92 14.03 6.89
C TYR A 150 -16.77 13.02 7.00
N GLU A 151 -15.52 13.46 7.17
CA GLU A 151 -14.33 12.59 7.29
C GLU A 151 -14.46 11.60 8.47
N ASN A 152 -15.00 12.06 9.60
CA ASN A 152 -15.16 11.24 10.80
C ASN A 152 -16.38 10.30 10.74
N THR A 153 -17.42 10.65 9.96
CA THR A 153 -18.66 9.87 9.86
C THR A 153 -18.67 8.92 8.67
N HIS A 154 -18.03 9.27 7.56
CA HIS A 154 -18.05 8.49 6.30
C HIS A 154 -17.58 7.04 6.47
N ARG A 155 -16.62 6.80 7.35
CA ARG A 155 -16.14 5.43 7.66
C ARG A 155 -17.24 4.51 8.21
N TYR A 156 -18.32 5.07 8.73
CA TYR A 156 -19.44 4.33 9.28
C TYR A 156 -20.58 4.15 8.26
N ILE A 157 -20.40 4.45 6.98
CA ILE A 157 -21.48 4.36 5.98
C ILE A 157 -22.16 2.97 5.93
N ARG A 158 -21.39 1.89 6.15
CA ARG A 158 -21.90 0.51 6.18
C ARG A 158 -22.64 0.17 7.47
N VAL A 159 -22.13 0.61 8.62
CA VAL A 159 -22.71 0.33 9.96
C VAL A 159 -23.82 1.33 10.32
N GLN A 160 -23.84 2.48 9.65
CA GLN A 160 -24.76 3.61 9.79
C GLN A 160 -24.81 4.24 11.19
N LEU A 161 -23.85 3.93 12.05
CA LEU A 161 -23.80 4.43 13.42
C LEU A 161 -22.35 4.61 13.87
N THR A 162 -22.01 5.79 14.37
CA THR A 162 -20.66 6.05 14.89
C THR A 162 -20.46 5.41 16.26
N ALA A 163 -19.20 5.31 16.70
CA ALA A 163 -18.91 5.09 18.12
C ALA A 163 -19.52 6.22 18.97
N ARG A 164 -19.95 5.87 20.20
CA ARG A 164 -20.35 6.85 21.21
C ARG A 164 -19.09 7.43 21.85
N MET A 165 -18.90 8.74 21.78
CA MET A 165 -17.71 9.41 22.29
C MET A 165 -18.05 10.63 23.16
N PRO A 166 -17.21 11.00 24.13
CA PRO A 166 -17.36 12.23 24.90
C PRO A 166 -17.47 13.47 24.01
N VAL A 167 -18.24 14.47 24.45
CA VAL A 167 -18.38 15.75 23.73
C VAL A 167 -17.01 16.40 23.47
N VAL A 168 -16.09 16.31 24.43
CA VAL A 168 -14.75 16.90 24.34
C VAL A 168 -13.95 16.33 23.16
N ASP A 169 -14.08 15.03 22.90
CA ASP A 169 -13.36 14.39 21.81
C ASP A 169 -13.94 14.80 20.46
N TRP A 170 -15.26 14.94 20.35
CA TRP A 170 -15.90 15.52 19.17
C TRP A 170 -15.47 16.97 18.91
N VAL A 171 -15.33 17.79 19.96
CA VAL A 171 -14.81 19.17 19.80
C VAL A 171 -13.40 19.13 19.22
N LYS A 172 -12.51 18.28 19.73
CA LYS A 172 -11.14 18.12 19.22
C LYS A 172 -11.09 17.59 17.78
N LEU A 173 -12.05 16.76 17.38
CA LEU A 173 -12.11 16.21 16.03
C LEU A 173 -12.64 17.22 14.99
N LEU A 174 -13.58 18.07 15.39
CA LEU A 174 -14.27 18.99 14.47
C LEU A 174 -13.67 20.39 14.45
N VAL A 175 -13.04 20.83 15.54
CA VAL A 175 -12.51 22.19 15.71
C VAL A 175 -10.98 22.15 15.77
N SER A 176 -10.31 23.19 15.24
CA SER A 176 -8.86 23.32 15.35
C SER A 176 -8.42 23.40 16.83
N PRO A 177 -7.21 22.93 17.18
CA PRO A 177 -6.75 22.92 18.57
C PRO A 177 -6.87 24.27 19.30
N ASP A 178 -6.48 25.36 18.65
CA ASP A 178 -6.51 26.72 19.23
C ASP A 178 -7.94 27.20 19.54
N ALA A 179 -8.90 26.87 18.66
CA ALA A 179 -10.30 27.24 18.84
C ALA A 179 -11.03 26.26 19.78
N ALA A 180 -10.61 24.99 19.82
CA ALA A 180 -11.17 23.96 20.68
C ALA A 180 -11.03 24.35 22.16
N GLU A 181 -9.90 24.94 22.55
CA GLU A 181 -9.69 25.42 23.91
C GLU A 181 -10.73 26.47 24.33
N THR A 182 -11.09 27.39 23.43
CA THR A 182 -12.14 28.39 23.69
C THR A 182 -13.50 27.73 23.94
N PHE A 183 -13.88 26.73 23.12
CA PHE A 183 -15.14 26.00 23.33
C PHE A 183 -15.14 25.16 24.61
N LEU A 184 -13.99 24.58 24.96
CA LEU A 184 -13.83 23.78 26.18
C LEU A 184 -13.84 24.65 27.44
N GLN A 185 -13.21 25.82 27.41
CA GLN A 185 -13.20 26.79 28.51
C GLN A 185 -14.57 27.44 28.73
N GLN A 186 -15.29 27.78 27.64
CA GLN A 186 -16.64 28.36 27.71
C GLN A 186 -17.72 27.36 28.14
N GLY A 187 -17.39 26.06 28.21
CA GLY A 187 -18.14 25.03 28.94
C GLY A 187 -19.56 24.70 28.45
N ASN A 188 -20.00 25.26 27.32
CA ASN A 188 -21.39 25.17 26.89
C ASN A 188 -21.51 24.39 25.57
N TYR A 189 -21.82 23.10 25.70
CA TYR A 189 -22.29 22.24 24.60
C TYR A 189 -23.31 22.92 23.69
N ARG A 190 -24.15 23.80 24.26
CA ARG A 190 -25.11 24.64 23.53
C ARG A 190 -24.48 25.44 22.38
N TYR A 191 -23.34 26.09 22.59
CA TYR A 191 -22.68 26.88 21.54
C TYR A 191 -22.03 25.98 20.50
N PHE A 192 -21.35 24.92 20.94
CA PHE A 192 -20.80 23.92 20.02
C PHE A 192 -21.90 23.32 19.12
N LYS A 193 -23.05 22.96 19.69
CA LYS A 193 -24.20 22.46 18.93
C LYS A 193 -24.72 23.50 17.93
N ARG A 194 -24.96 24.74 18.38
CA ARG A 194 -25.56 25.81 17.56
C ARG A 194 -24.63 26.29 16.45
N ASP A 195 -23.37 26.50 16.76
CA ASP A 195 -22.42 27.23 15.91
C ASP A 195 -21.57 26.30 15.05
N ILE A 196 -21.38 25.04 15.48
CA ILE A 196 -20.52 24.07 14.79
C ILE A 196 -21.33 22.87 14.27
N LEU A 197 -21.99 22.11 15.15
CA LEU A 197 -22.63 20.85 14.75
C LEU A 197 -23.81 21.05 13.79
N LEU A 198 -24.82 21.84 14.19
CA LEU A 198 -26.03 22.01 13.38
C LEU A 198 -25.76 22.65 12.01
N PRO A 199 -24.87 23.66 11.87
CA PRO A 199 -24.46 24.14 10.56
C PRO A 199 -23.76 23.05 9.73
N ALA A 200 -22.86 22.28 10.33
CA ALA A 200 -22.16 21.21 9.63
C ALA A 200 -23.10 20.10 9.14
N MET A 201 -24.03 19.67 9.99
CA MET A 201 -25.04 18.67 9.64
C MET A 201 -25.93 19.15 8.48
N ARG A 202 -26.38 20.41 8.52
CA ARG A 202 -27.18 21.01 7.44
C ARG A 202 -26.43 21.07 6.12
N GLU A 203 -25.13 21.35 6.15
CA GLU A 203 -24.31 21.38 4.93
C GLU A 203 -24.12 19.98 4.33
N LEU A 204 -23.94 18.95 5.15
CA LEU A 204 -23.91 17.55 4.68
C LEU A 204 -25.24 17.15 4.02
N GLU A 205 -26.35 17.53 4.64
CA GLU A 205 -27.69 17.27 4.13
C GLU A 205 -27.94 17.98 2.79
N SER A 206 -27.60 19.27 2.68
CA SER A 206 -27.82 20.07 1.47
C SER A 206 -26.84 19.76 0.32
N THR A 207 -25.70 19.14 0.61
CA THR A 207 -24.73 18.74 -0.43
C THR A 207 -25.23 17.52 -1.18
N GLU A 208 -25.70 17.70 -2.42
CA GLU A 208 -26.24 16.60 -3.26
C GLU A 208 -25.25 15.45 -3.46
N ALA A 209 -23.97 15.76 -3.63
CA ALA A 209 -22.92 14.77 -3.80
C ALA A 209 -22.62 13.96 -2.52
N CYS A 210 -23.09 14.41 -1.35
CA CYS A 210 -22.91 13.68 -0.10
C CYS A 210 -23.90 12.51 -0.01
N PRO A 211 -23.43 11.26 0.15
CA PRO A 211 -24.29 10.07 0.05
C PRO A 211 -25.22 9.86 1.25
N PHE A 212 -25.04 10.60 2.33
CA PHE A 212 -25.85 10.47 3.54
C PHE A 212 -26.13 11.81 4.21
N SER A 213 -27.15 11.85 5.04
CA SER A 213 -27.33 12.85 6.10
C SER A 213 -27.00 12.22 7.46
N VAL A 214 -26.84 13.07 8.47
CA VAL A 214 -26.49 12.64 9.83
C VAL A 214 -27.55 13.11 10.83
N GLU A 215 -27.95 12.22 11.72
CA GLU A 215 -28.81 12.49 12.87
C GLU A 215 -27.94 12.49 14.13
N LEU A 216 -28.13 13.50 14.99
CA LEU A 216 -27.39 13.65 16.24
C LEU A 216 -28.10 12.94 17.40
N LEU A 217 -27.42 11.97 18.01
CA LEU A 217 -27.88 11.25 19.18
C LEU A 217 -27.12 11.74 20.43
N GLU A 218 -27.86 12.34 21.36
CA GLU A 218 -27.31 12.91 22.59
C GLU A 218 -27.51 11.96 23.76
N THR A 219 -26.42 11.66 24.49
CA THR A 219 -26.50 10.93 25.75
C THR A 219 -26.28 11.90 26.90
N THR A 220 -27.27 11.99 27.78
CA THR A 220 -27.21 12.79 28.99
C THR A 220 -26.63 11.99 30.16
N GLY A 221 -25.84 12.66 30.99
CA GLY A 221 -25.34 12.13 32.26
C GLY A 221 -26.09 12.72 33.45
N SER A 222 -25.42 12.74 34.60
CA SER A 222 -25.95 13.39 35.81
C SER A 222 -26.35 14.84 35.55
N ARG A 223 -27.48 15.27 36.13
CA ARG A 223 -28.07 16.62 35.98
C ARG A 223 -28.49 16.98 34.54
N ASN A 224 -28.87 16.00 33.72
CA ASN A 224 -29.31 16.19 32.33
C ASN A 224 -28.29 16.88 31.42
N LYS A 225 -27.01 16.91 31.79
CA LYS A 225 -25.95 17.46 30.95
C LYS A 225 -25.61 16.47 29.85
N VAL A 226 -25.53 16.92 28.60
CA VAL A 226 -25.04 16.08 27.50
C VAL A 226 -23.57 15.76 27.72
N THR A 227 -23.25 14.47 27.81
CA THR A 227 -21.89 13.97 28.11
C THR A 227 -21.25 13.32 26.89
N HIS A 228 -22.05 12.60 26.10
CA HIS A 228 -21.57 11.88 24.93
C HIS A 228 -22.45 12.16 23.72
N LEU A 229 -21.83 12.12 22.54
CA LEU A 229 -22.49 12.26 21.25
C LEU A 229 -22.22 11.02 20.41
N GLN A 230 -23.21 10.72 19.58
CA GLN A 230 -23.17 9.67 18.58
C GLN A 230 -23.94 10.18 17.35
N PHE A 231 -23.55 9.75 16.15
CA PHE A 231 -24.23 10.11 14.92
C PHE A 231 -24.78 8.87 14.24
N ARG A 232 -26.04 8.93 13.83
CA ARG A 232 -26.66 7.95 12.95
C ARG A 232 -26.64 8.49 11.52
N LEU A 233 -26.23 7.66 10.57
CA LEU A 233 -26.19 8.03 9.17
C LEU A 233 -27.46 7.54 8.48
N HIS A 234 -28.08 8.42 7.70
CA HIS A 234 -29.22 8.10 6.86
C HIS A 234 -28.79 8.20 5.40
N LEU A 235 -28.71 7.07 4.70
CA LEU A 235 -28.31 7.05 3.29
C LEU A 235 -29.36 7.77 2.45
N LYS A 236 -28.92 8.63 1.53
CA LYS A 236 -29.79 9.24 0.53
C LYS A 236 -30.17 8.18 -0.50
N VAL A 237 -31.36 8.30 -1.09
CA VAL A 237 -31.91 7.31 -2.06
C VAL A 237 -30.92 7.01 -3.19
N GLN A 238 -30.28 8.02 -3.76
CA GLN A 238 -29.26 7.86 -4.81
C GLN A 238 -28.09 6.97 -4.35
N ALA A 239 -27.59 7.18 -3.12
CA ALA A 239 -26.49 6.40 -2.57
C ALA A 239 -26.92 5.00 -2.13
N ALA A 240 -28.16 4.82 -1.68
CA ALA A 240 -28.71 3.50 -1.40
C ALA A 240 -28.76 2.66 -2.68
N LEU A 241 -29.20 3.25 -3.81
CA LEU A 241 -29.22 2.61 -5.13
C LEU A 241 -27.81 2.31 -5.67
N ASP A 242 -26.87 3.25 -5.50
CA ASP A 242 -25.47 3.04 -5.91
C ASP A 242 -24.79 1.97 -5.04
N MET A 243 -25.13 1.85 -3.76
CA MET A 243 -24.64 0.81 -2.86
C MET A 243 -25.28 -0.56 -3.14
N ASP A 244 -26.55 -0.59 -3.56
CA ASP A 244 -27.27 -1.81 -3.97
C ASP A 244 -26.76 -2.31 -5.34
N THR A 245 -26.38 -1.39 -6.22
CA THR A 245 -25.77 -1.71 -7.54
C THR A 245 -24.25 -1.92 -7.49
N SER A 246 -23.58 -1.56 -6.39
CA SER A 246 -22.18 -1.88 -6.13
C SER A 246 -21.98 -2.98 -5.08
N GLN A 247 -23.07 -3.58 -4.57
CA GLN A 247 -23.07 -4.72 -3.65
C GLN A 247 -24.13 -5.79 -4.00
N THR A 248 -24.44 -5.98 -5.27
CA THR A 248 -24.74 -7.35 -5.68
C THR A 248 -23.37 -8.01 -5.82
N GLY A 249 -23.05 -8.98 -4.96
CA GLY A 249 -21.93 -9.87 -5.26
C GLY A 249 -22.13 -10.38 -6.67
N ASP A 250 -21.05 -10.58 -7.44
CA ASP A 250 -21.17 -11.14 -8.80
C ASP A 250 -22.17 -12.31 -8.75
N PRO A 251 -23.29 -12.30 -9.52
CA PRO A 251 -24.32 -13.35 -9.42
C PRO A 251 -23.74 -14.76 -9.58
N ARG A 252 -22.58 -14.86 -10.24
CA ARG A 252 -21.79 -16.10 -10.40
C ARG A 252 -21.15 -16.58 -9.10
N LEU A 253 -20.73 -15.67 -8.22
CA LEU A 253 -20.16 -15.95 -6.91
C LEU A 253 -21.21 -16.50 -5.95
N GLU A 254 -22.36 -15.82 -5.86
CA GLU A 254 -23.49 -16.26 -5.03
C GLU A 254 -24.05 -17.60 -5.52
N ALA A 255 -24.15 -17.79 -6.84
CA ALA A 255 -24.52 -19.08 -7.42
C ALA A 255 -23.58 -20.21 -6.99
N LYS A 256 -22.26 -20.00 -7.01
CA LYS A 256 -21.28 -21.00 -6.54
C LYS A 256 -21.38 -21.28 -5.05
N LEU A 257 -21.56 -20.26 -4.21
CA LEU A 257 -21.71 -20.47 -2.77
C LEU A 257 -23.01 -21.23 -2.44
N ARG A 258 -24.06 -21.02 -3.23
CA ARG A 258 -25.32 -21.77 -3.17
C ARG A 258 -25.15 -23.23 -3.62
N GLU A 259 -24.33 -23.50 -4.63
CA GLU A 259 -23.96 -24.86 -5.06
C GLU A 259 -23.24 -25.66 -3.95
N TYR A 260 -22.52 -24.98 -3.06
CA TYR A 260 -21.93 -25.62 -1.87
C TYR A 260 -22.93 -25.86 -0.73
N GLY A 261 -24.18 -25.42 -0.86
CA GLY A 261 -25.23 -25.59 0.14
C GLY A 261 -25.26 -24.52 1.24
N ILE A 262 -24.63 -23.36 1.02
CA ILE A 262 -24.64 -22.25 1.97
C ILE A 262 -25.98 -21.51 1.85
N THR A 263 -26.63 -21.24 2.98
CA THR A 263 -27.91 -20.51 3.01
C THR A 263 -27.74 -19.05 2.60
N GLU A 264 -28.79 -18.41 2.06
CA GLU A 264 -28.76 -16.98 1.68
C GLU A 264 -28.21 -16.09 2.83
N ARG A 265 -28.71 -16.29 4.05
CA ARG A 265 -28.21 -15.59 5.25
C ARG A 265 -26.73 -15.84 5.52
N GLY A 266 -26.22 -17.02 5.20
CA GLY A 266 -24.81 -17.36 5.32
C GLY A 266 -23.94 -16.74 4.22
N ILE A 267 -24.48 -16.63 3.00
CA ILE A 267 -23.84 -15.93 1.88
C ILE A 267 -23.73 -14.44 2.20
N ASP A 268 -24.81 -13.81 2.67
CA ASP A 268 -24.82 -12.41 3.10
C ASP A 268 -23.77 -12.16 4.21
N GLN A 269 -23.69 -13.06 5.19
CA GLN A 269 -22.70 -12.98 6.26
C GLN A 269 -21.26 -13.16 5.74
N LEU A 270 -21.04 -14.01 4.74
CA LEU A 270 -19.73 -14.20 4.12
C LEU A 270 -19.32 -12.97 3.30
N LEU A 271 -20.20 -12.43 2.48
CA LEU A 271 -19.96 -11.24 1.64
C LEU A 271 -19.82 -9.96 2.47
N THR A 272 -20.49 -9.89 3.62
CA THR A 272 -20.34 -8.78 4.58
C THR A 272 -19.01 -8.86 5.33
N LYS A 273 -18.53 -10.08 5.62
CA LYS A 273 -17.37 -10.32 6.49
C LYS A 273 -16.04 -10.45 5.72
N TYR A 274 -16.07 -10.95 4.50
CA TYR A 274 -14.89 -11.27 3.70
C TYR A 274 -14.99 -10.60 2.33
N ASP A 275 -13.90 -9.99 1.87
CA ASP A 275 -13.87 -9.31 0.58
C ASP A 275 -14.05 -10.31 -0.59
N GLU A 276 -14.73 -9.88 -1.64
CA GLU A 276 -15.04 -10.70 -2.81
C GLU A 276 -13.81 -11.38 -3.47
N PRO A 277 -12.65 -10.70 -3.68
CA PRO A 277 -11.47 -11.35 -4.24
C PRO A 277 -10.92 -12.48 -3.36
N VAL A 278 -11.07 -12.36 -2.03
CA VAL A 278 -10.64 -13.37 -1.05
C VAL A 278 -11.56 -14.58 -1.14
N LEU A 279 -12.87 -14.37 -1.23
CA LEU A 279 -13.84 -15.46 -1.43
C LEU A 279 -13.60 -16.18 -2.75
N ARG A 280 -13.32 -15.48 -3.85
CA ARG A 280 -12.98 -16.08 -5.16
C ARG A 280 -11.72 -16.96 -5.09
N LEU A 281 -10.70 -16.52 -4.37
CA LEU A 281 -9.49 -17.30 -4.16
C LEU A 281 -9.77 -18.60 -3.39
N HIS A 282 -10.57 -18.51 -2.31
CA HIS A 282 -10.96 -19.69 -1.54
C HIS A 282 -11.86 -20.64 -2.33
N ILE A 283 -12.73 -20.12 -3.20
CA ILE A 283 -13.54 -20.93 -4.11
C ILE A 283 -12.65 -21.72 -5.06
N ALA A 284 -11.66 -21.08 -5.68
CA ALA A 284 -10.74 -21.77 -6.58
C ALA A 284 -9.90 -22.84 -5.85
N ALA A 285 -9.51 -22.59 -4.60
CA ALA A 285 -8.81 -23.57 -3.76
C ALA A 285 -9.74 -24.72 -3.30
N PHE A 286 -10.98 -24.39 -2.95
CA PHE A 286 -11.98 -25.37 -2.50
C PHE A 286 -12.44 -26.28 -3.63
N ASP A 287 -12.63 -25.74 -4.84
CA ASP A 287 -12.97 -26.52 -6.05
C ASP A 287 -11.89 -27.57 -6.37
N LYS A 288 -10.61 -27.22 -6.20
CA LYS A 288 -9.49 -28.17 -6.36
C LYS A 288 -9.56 -29.29 -5.31
N ARG A 289 -9.82 -28.95 -4.05
CA ARG A 289 -9.97 -29.91 -2.95
C ARG A 289 -11.22 -30.78 -3.10
N LEU A 290 -12.28 -30.25 -3.70
CA LEU A 290 -13.50 -31.00 -3.99
C LEU A 290 -13.26 -32.04 -5.09
N ALA A 291 -12.39 -31.74 -6.06
CA ALA A 291 -11.97 -32.68 -7.11
C ALA A 291 -11.09 -33.83 -6.59
N GLU A 292 -10.36 -33.61 -5.50
CA GLU A 292 -9.53 -34.62 -4.81
C GLU A 292 -10.36 -35.59 -3.95
N GLY A 293 -11.65 -35.32 -3.74
CA GLY A 293 -12.58 -36.16 -2.98
C GLY A 293 -12.41 -36.06 -1.44
N GLY A 294 -13.38 -36.62 -0.70
CA GLY A 294 -13.30 -36.75 0.77
C GLY A 294 -14.01 -35.67 1.61
N ILE A 295 -14.80 -34.77 1.01
CA ILE A 295 -15.57 -33.74 1.74
C ILE A 295 -17.02 -34.21 1.95
N ARG A 296 -17.42 -34.44 3.22
CA ARG A 296 -18.78 -34.85 3.59
C ARG A 296 -19.77 -33.67 3.62
N ASP A 297 -19.37 -32.53 4.17
CA ASP A 297 -20.18 -31.30 4.24
C ASP A 297 -19.45 -30.15 3.53
N LYS A 298 -19.96 -29.78 2.35
CA LYS A 298 -19.34 -28.76 1.49
C LYS A 298 -19.46 -27.35 2.09
N ALA A 299 -20.59 -27.04 2.72
CA ALA A 299 -20.86 -25.73 3.29
C ALA A 299 -19.99 -25.49 4.53
N ALA A 300 -19.97 -26.45 5.46
CA ALA A 300 -19.16 -26.35 6.67
C ALA A 300 -17.66 -26.32 6.35
N ALA A 301 -17.20 -27.14 5.40
CA ALA A 301 -15.80 -27.19 4.99
C ALA A 301 -15.33 -25.89 4.32
N PHE A 302 -16.16 -25.27 3.48
CA PHE A 302 -15.84 -23.98 2.85
C PHE A 302 -15.76 -22.86 3.89
N VAL A 303 -16.77 -22.74 4.76
CA VAL A 303 -16.79 -21.72 5.83
C VAL A 303 -15.61 -21.90 6.79
N HIS A 304 -15.23 -23.14 7.10
CA HIS A 304 -14.06 -23.45 7.92
C HIS A 304 -12.74 -23.10 7.22
N GLN A 305 -12.63 -23.35 5.90
CA GLN A 305 -11.47 -22.94 5.11
C GLN A 305 -11.31 -21.41 5.12
N VAL A 306 -12.38 -20.67 4.82
CA VAL A 306 -12.34 -19.20 4.82
C VAL A 306 -11.99 -18.66 6.21
N LYS A 307 -12.54 -19.25 7.28
CA LYS A 307 -12.21 -18.84 8.67
C LYS A 307 -10.75 -19.13 9.04
N ASN A 308 -10.23 -20.33 8.75
CA ASN A 308 -8.88 -20.73 9.17
C ASN A 308 -7.78 -20.01 8.40
N ASP A 309 -8.01 -19.66 7.14
CA ASP A 309 -7.05 -18.90 6.34
C ASP A 309 -7.11 -17.40 6.70
N TYR A 310 -8.31 -16.86 7.00
CA TYR A 310 -8.49 -15.46 7.37
C TYR A 310 -7.91 -15.09 8.74
N TYR A 311 -7.96 -16.02 9.72
CA TYR A 311 -7.38 -15.78 11.04
C TYR A 311 -5.93 -16.23 11.19
N GLY A 312 -5.32 -16.81 10.16
CA GLY A 312 -3.94 -17.26 10.20
C GLY A 312 -3.74 -18.43 11.17
N ARG A 313 -3.29 -19.55 10.61
CA ARG A 313 -2.76 -20.74 11.29
C ARG A 313 -2.10 -20.43 12.66
N SER A 314 -2.83 -20.71 13.74
CA SER A 314 -2.25 -20.93 15.07
C SER A 314 -1.96 -22.42 15.25
N PRO A 315 -0.72 -22.84 15.58
CA PRO A 315 -0.35 -24.25 15.66
C PRO A 315 -0.69 -24.82 17.05
N GLN A 316 -1.90 -25.36 17.23
CA GLN A 316 -2.23 -26.38 18.25
C GLN A 316 -3.74 -26.68 18.16
N GLN A 317 -4.13 -27.80 17.56
CA GLN A 317 -4.80 -28.99 18.14
C GLN A 317 -5.67 -29.52 16.99
N GLU A 318 -5.83 -30.78 16.60
CA GLU A 318 -5.62 -32.16 17.08
C GLU A 318 -5.46 -33.02 15.78
N GLY A 319 -4.81 -34.18 15.71
CA GLY A 319 -4.94 -35.34 16.58
C GLY A 319 -6.02 -36.30 16.04
N GLN A 320 -5.58 -37.42 15.44
CA GLN A 320 -6.30 -38.67 15.12
C GLN A 320 -7.20 -38.75 13.87
N ALA A 321 -6.75 -39.49 12.85
CA ALA A 321 -7.17 -40.89 12.63
C ALA A 321 -6.32 -41.55 11.53
N ASP A 322 -5.73 -42.71 11.87
CA ASP A 322 -5.07 -43.65 10.95
C ASP A 322 -6.03 -44.15 9.86
N ALA A 323 -5.54 -44.20 8.61
CA ALA A 323 -5.83 -45.27 7.65
C ALA A 323 -4.78 -45.27 6.51
N PRO A 324 -4.42 -46.44 5.96
CA PRO A 324 -3.10 -46.69 5.38
C PRO A 324 -2.97 -46.20 3.94
N ALA A 325 -1.72 -45.87 3.57
CA ALA A 325 -1.32 -45.58 2.21
C ALA A 325 -1.58 -46.78 1.27
N LEU A 326 -2.22 -46.51 0.13
CA LEU A 326 -2.08 -47.30 -1.09
C LEU A 326 -1.22 -46.49 -2.09
N PRO A 327 -0.31 -47.14 -2.84
CA PRO A 327 0.67 -46.45 -3.67
C PRO A 327 0.01 -45.88 -4.93
N ALA A 328 0.18 -44.58 -5.16
CA ALA A 328 -0.20 -43.95 -6.42
C ALA A 328 0.81 -44.32 -7.53
N PRO A 329 0.34 -44.58 -8.77
CA PRO A 329 1.19 -45.05 -9.86
C PRO A 329 2.06 -43.90 -10.42
N ALA A 330 3.34 -44.18 -10.63
CA ALA A 330 4.25 -43.29 -11.33
C ALA A 330 3.87 -43.20 -12.81
N VAL A 331 3.34 -42.04 -13.24
CA VAL A 331 3.10 -41.72 -14.65
C VAL A 331 3.75 -40.38 -14.98
N ASP A 332 4.85 -40.46 -15.73
CA ASP A 332 5.49 -39.44 -16.60
C ASP A 332 5.71 -38.00 -16.05
N THR A 333 6.13 -37.85 -14.79
CA THR A 333 6.58 -36.55 -14.23
C THR A 333 7.91 -36.07 -14.84
N ARG A 334 8.78 -36.98 -15.28
CA ARG A 334 10.15 -36.65 -15.69
C ARG A 334 10.23 -35.71 -16.90
N LYS A 335 9.35 -35.88 -17.90
CA LYS A 335 9.29 -34.96 -19.06
C LYS A 335 8.80 -33.56 -18.68
N GLN A 336 7.91 -33.47 -17.69
CA GLN A 336 7.43 -32.17 -17.18
C GLN A 336 8.53 -31.48 -16.36
N ASP A 337 9.24 -32.25 -15.54
CA ASP A 337 10.39 -31.77 -14.77
C ASP A 337 11.53 -31.27 -15.67
N GLU A 338 11.83 -31.99 -16.76
CA GLU A 338 12.80 -31.56 -17.79
C GLU A 338 12.37 -30.25 -18.47
N ALA A 339 11.08 -30.11 -18.81
CA ALA A 339 10.55 -28.89 -19.41
C ALA A 339 10.59 -27.70 -18.44
N ASP A 340 10.32 -27.91 -17.17
CA ASP A 340 10.37 -26.86 -16.16
C ASP A 340 11.81 -26.45 -15.82
N PHE A 341 12.75 -27.40 -15.81
CA PHE A 341 14.18 -27.10 -15.71
C PHE A 341 14.66 -26.27 -16.91
N ALA A 342 14.28 -26.63 -18.13
CA ALA A 342 14.63 -25.84 -19.32
C ALA A 342 14.09 -24.40 -19.26
N LYS A 343 12.87 -24.21 -18.73
CA LYS A 343 12.31 -22.86 -18.47
C LYS A 343 13.10 -22.12 -17.40
N HIS A 344 13.49 -22.80 -16.32
CA HIS A 344 14.28 -22.21 -15.23
C HIS A 344 15.61 -21.66 -15.74
N ILE A 345 16.37 -22.49 -16.49
CA ILE A 345 17.64 -22.08 -17.10
C ILE A 345 17.43 -20.91 -18.08
N ALA A 346 16.42 -20.97 -18.95
CA ALA A 346 16.15 -19.89 -19.90
C ALA A 346 15.82 -18.55 -19.20
N GLN A 347 15.07 -18.58 -18.09
CA GLN A 347 14.77 -17.38 -17.30
C GLN A 347 16.02 -16.82 -16.60
N ARG A 348 16.88 -17.69 -16.06
CA ARG A 348 18.14 -17.30 -15.39
C ARG A 348 19.09 -16.62 -16.37
N VAL A 349 19.32 -17.24 -17.52
CA VAL A 349 20.19 -16.71 -18.58
C VAL A 349 19.65 -15.38 -19.11
N ARG A 350 18.34 -15.27 -19.32
CA ARG A 350 17.70 -14.01 -19.73
C ARG A 350 17.88 -12.91 -18.69
N LYS A 351 17.71 -13.22 -17.40
CA LYS A 351 17.92 -12.28 -16.30
C LYS A 351 19.38 -11.82 -16.23
N TYR A 352 20.33 -12.75 -16.40
CA TYR A 352 21.75 -12.44 -16.45
C TYR A 352 22.06 -11.47 -17.60
N TYR A 353 21.63 -11.79 -18.82
CA TYR A 353 21.84 -10.94 -20.00
C TYR A 353 21.28 -9.51 -19.82
N LEU A 354 20.03 -9.40 -19.38
CA LEU A 354 19.37 -8.10 -19.18
C LEU A 354 19.99 -7.28 -18.03
N GLY A 355 20.66 -7.94 -17.08
CA GLY A 355 21.38 -7.30 -15.98
C GLY A 355 22.78 -6.76 -16.36
N GLN A 356 23.32 -7.16 -17.52
CA GLN A 356 24.64 -6.68 -17.96
C GLN A 356 24.57 -5.25 -18.53
N PRO A 357 25.65 -4.46 -18.43
CA PRO A 357 25.75 -3.17 -19.13
C PRO A 357 25.57 -3.32 -20.65
N ARG A 358 25.00 -2.30 -21.32
CA ARG A 358 24.69 -2.35 -22.77
C ARG A 358 25.89 -2.75 -23.64
N PHE A 359 27.08 -2.25 -23.33
CA PHE A 359 28.32 -2.62 -24.03
C PHE A 359 28.64 -4.13 -23.92
N VAL A 360 28.40 -4.73 -22.74
CA VAL A 360 28.62 -6.17 -22.52
C VAL A 360 27.54 -6.99 -23.23
N GLN A 361 26.29 -6.50 -23.26
CA GLN A 361 25.21 -7.13 -24.03
C GLN A 361 25.56 -7.19 -25.53
N ASP A 362 26.05 -6.08 -26.09
CA ASP A 362 26.47 -5.99 -27.49
C ASP A 362 27.66 -6.91 -27.77
N GLN A 363 28.64 -6.97 -26.85
CA GLN A 363 29.79 -7.87 -26.97
C GLN A 363 29.39 -9.34 -26.96
N LEU A 364 28.47 -9.75 -26.08
CA LEU A 364 27.93 -11.12 -26.03
C LEU A 364 27.14 -11.47 -27.28
N LEU A 365 26.39 -10.50 -27.83
CA LEU A 365 25.63 -10.68 -29.05
C LEU A 365 26.54 -10.85 -30.28
N GLN A 366 27.63 -10.09 -30.35
CA GLN A 366 28.66 -10.25 -31.38
C GLN A 366 29.41 -11.57 -31.25
N ALA A 367 29.74 -11.99 -30.02
CA ALA A 367 30.37 -13.29 -29.76
C ALA A 367 29.46 -14.45 -30.21
N PHE A 368 28.16 -14.36 -29.98
CA PHE A 368 27.18 -15.32 -30.49
C PHE A 368 27.15 -15.38 -32.02
N LEU A 369 27.10 -14.23 -32.70
CA LEU A 369 27.06 -14.21 -34.17
C LEU A 369 28.35 -14.75 -34.82
N ASN A 370 29.48 -14.66 -34.11
CA ASN A 370 30.76 -15.19 -34.58
C ASN A 370 31.01 -16.64 -34.16
N SER A 371 30.17 -17.22 -33.29
CA SER A 371 30.30 -18.60 -32.80
C SER A 371 30.01 -19.64 -33.90
N PRO A 372 30.80 -20.72 -34.02
CA PRO A 372 30.55 -21.80 -34.98
C PRO A 372 29.22 -22.55 -34.70
N ASP A 373 28.71 -22.48 -33.48
CA ASP A 373 27.45 -23.11 -33.06
C ASP A 373 26.19 -22.38 -33.56
N THR A 374 26.34 -21.19 -34.15
CA THR A 374 25.20 -20.36 -34.59
C THR A 374 24.85 -20.68 -36.05
N PRO A 375 23.68 -21.30 -36.32
CA PRO A 375 23.29 -21.69 -37.68
C PRO A 375 23.21 -20.48 -38.63
N ASN A 376 23.62 -20.65 -39.89
CA ASN A 376 23.61 -19.57 -40.90
C ASN A 376 22.22 -18.91 -41.06
N LEU A 377 21.15 -19.71 -40.97
CA LEU A 377 19.77 -19.23 -41.03
C LEU A 377 19.44 -18.23 -39.90
N VAL A 378 19.99 -18.44 -38.70
CA VAL A 378 19.80 -17.56 -37.54
C VAL A 378 20.55 -16.24 -37.72
N ARG A 379 21.75 -16.29 -38.32
CA ARG A 379 22.54 -15.10 -38.66
C ARG A 379 21.80 -14.21 -39.68
N GLU A 380 21.21 -14.83 -40.71
CA GLU A 380 20.39 -14.11 -41.70
C GLU A 380 19.11 -13.53 -41.10
N GLN A 381 18.43 -14.27 -40.22
CA GLN A 381 17.23 -13.79 -39.53
C GLN A 381 17.54 -12.64 -38.56
N PHE A 382 18.68 -12.69 -37.88
CA PHE A 382 19.16 -11.60 -37.04
C PHE A 382 19.48 -10.35 -37.89
N ALA A 383 20.13 -10.50 -39.05
CA ALA A 383 20.41 -9.36 -39.94
C ALA A 383 19.13 -8.68 -40.48
N LYS A 384 18.05 -9.44 -40.71
CA LYS A 384 16.78 -8.91 -41.25
C LYS A 384 15.83 -8.32 -40.19
N LYS A 385 15.70 -8.96 -39.02
CA LYS A 385 14.68 -8.62 -38.00
C LYS A 385 15.25 -8.43 -36.59
N GLY A 386 16.56 -8.55 -36.42
CA GLY A 386 17.26 -8.40 -35.15
C GLY A 386 16.90 -9.44 -34.11
N PHE A 387 17.19 -9.11 -32.86
CA PHE A 387 16.88 -9.91 -31.67
C PHE A 387 15.37 -10.04 -31.35
N LYS A 388 14.54 -9.45 -32.22
CA LYS A 388 13.07 -9.52 -32.34
C LYS A 388 12.47 -10.93 -32.28
N THR A 389 13.17 -11.85 -32.94
CA THR A 389 12.60 -13.11 -33.41
C THR A 389 12.76 -14.21 -32.36
N PRO A 390 11.69 -14.93 -31.97
CA PRO A 390 11.75 -16.01 -30.97
C PRO A 390 12.77 -17.11 -31.28
N ALA A 391 12.98 -17.44 -32.57
CA ALA A 391 13.99 -18.41 -33.00
C ALA A 391 15.42 -17.93 -32.73
N VAL A 392 15.67 -16.63 -32.90
CA VAL A 392 16.99 -16.01 -32.70
C VAL A 392 17.27 -15.81 -31.21
N SER A 393 16.28 -15.38 -30.42
CA SER A 393 16.44 -15.23 -28.98
C SER A 393 16.56 -16.58 -28.28
N GLY A 394 15.79 -17.60 -28.68
CA GLY A 394 15.89 -18.95 -28.13
C GLY A 394 17.27 -19.59 -28.36
N THR A 395 17.79 -19.50 -29.58
CA THR A 395 19.14 -20.02 -29.92
C THR A 395 20.25 -19.26 -29.22
N PHE A 396 20.12 -17.93 -29.09
CA PHE A 396 21.05 -17.11 -28.32
C PHE A 396 21.11 -17.48 -26.84
N TYR A 397 19.96 -17.62 -26.17
CA TYR A 397 19.95 -17.98 -24.75
C TYR A 397 20.43 -19.42 -24.54
N ALA A 398 20.17 -20.34 -25.47
CA ALA A 398 20.73 -21.70 -25.41
C ALA A 398 22.25 -21.71 -25.57
N TRP A 399 22.81 -20.88 -26.45
CA TRP A 399 24.28 -20.71 -26.57
C TRP A 399 24.88 -20.08 -25.31
N MET A 400 24.22 -19.06 -24.75
CA MET A 400 24.69 -18.37 -23.56
C MET A 400 24.65 -19.25 -22.31
N ALA A 401 23.70 -20.18 -22.21
CA ALA A 401 23.64 -21.17 -21.13
C ALA A 401 24.88 -22.07 -21.07
N LYS A 402 25.62 -22.22 -22.18
CA LYS A 402 26.86 -23.02 -22.27
C LYS A 402 28.12 -22.21 -21.95
N GLN A 403 28.03 -20.90 -21.79
CA GLN A 403 29.19 -20.04 -21.51
C GLN A 403 29.55 -20.10 -20.02
N GLU A 404 30.84 -20.23 -19.72
CA GLU A 404 31.34 -20.30 -18.34
C GLU A 404 30.99 -19.03 -17.56
N GLY A 405 30.50 -19.20 -16.33
CA GLY A 405 30.19 -18.10 -15.40
C GLY A 405 28.77 -17.52 -15.49
N VAL A 406 27.96 -17.90 -16.49
CA VAL A 406 26.56 -17.44 -16.62
C VAL A 406 25.62 -18.17 -15.64
N LEU A 407 25.82 -19.48 -15.49
CA LEU A 407 25.12 -20.34 -14.53
C LEU A 407 26.13 -20.74 -13.45
N SER A 408 26.08 -20.03 -12.32
CA SER A 408 27.07 -20.16 -11.23
C SER A 408 26.49 -20.76 -9.95
N LEU A 409 25.19 -21.08 -9.92
CA LEU A 409 24.57 -21.64 -8.73
C LEU A 409 24.47 -23.17 -8.80
N PRO A 410 24.56 -23.86 -7.65
CA PRO A 410 24.50 -25.33 -7.60
C PRO A 410 23.24 -25.92 -8.24
N GLU A 411 22.10 -25.23 -8.13
CA GLU A 411 20.82 -25.65 -8.68
C GLU A 411 20.73 -25.60 -10.22
N ASP A 412 21.63 -24.88 -10.90
CA ASP A 412 21.64 -24.83 -12.37
C ASP A 412 22.44 -26.00 -12.99
N ALA A 413 23.17 -26.76 -12.17
CA ALA A 413 24.15 -27.74 -12.65
C ALA A 413 23.51 -29.01 -13.23
N SER A 414 22.33 -29.40 -12.74
CA SER A 414 21.63 -30.59 -13.21
C SER A 414 20.13 -30.53 -12.91
N LEU A 415 19.35 -31.34 -13.63
CA LEU A 415 17.93 -31.52 -13.36
C LEU A 415 17.67 -31.98 -11.92
N ASP A 416 18.49 -32.89 -11.41
CA ASP A 416 18.34 -33.43 -10.05
C ASP A 416 18.59 -32.35 -9.00
N ALA A 417 19.65 -31.53 -9.17
CA ALA A 417 19.92 -30.39 -8.29
C ALA A 417 18.80 -29.33 -8.32
N TYR A 418 18.18 -29.11 -9.49
CA TYR A 418 17.02 -28.24 -9.61
C TYR A 418 15.79 -28.80 -8.89
N LEU A 419 15.54 -30.10 -8.97
CA LEU A 419 14.44 -30.75 -8.28
C LEU A 419 14.62 -30.71 -6.76
N ASP A 420 15.84 -30.91 -6.28
CA ASP A 420 16.18 -30.77 -4.86
C ASP A 420 15.95 -29.34 -4.37
N TRP A 421 16.42 -28.34 -5.13
CA TRP A 421 16.16 -26.93 -4.84
C TRP A 421 14.66 -26.57 -4.87
N ARG A 422 13.91 -27.12 -5.84
CA ARG A 422 12.47 -26.88 -5.99
C ARG A 422 11.68 -27.46 -4.82
N ASN A 423 12.09 -28.63 -4.34
CA ASN A 423 11.40 -29.39 -3.31
C ASN A 423 11.93 -29.10 -1.89
N GLU A 424 13.04 -28.36 -1.75
CA GLU A 424 13.51 -27.88 -0.45
C GLU A 424 12.44 -26.98 0.20
N PRO A 425 12.01 -27.27 1.44
CA PRO A 425 11.16 -26.35 2.19
C PRO A 425 11.98 -25.09 2.42
N LYS A 426 11.52 -23.95 1.88
CA LYS A 426 12.19 -22.64 1.98
C LYS A 426 12.58 -22.34 3.43
N ARG A 427 13.80 -22.72 3.82
CA ARG A 427 14.39 -22.33 5.10
C ARG A 427 14.45 -20.82 5.10
N SER A 428 13.89 -20.21 6.14
CA SER A 428 14.02 -18.78 6.38
C SER A 428 15.49 -18.40 6.26
N LYS A 429 15.81 -17.56 5.28
CA LYS A 429 17.14 -16.99 5.17
C LYS A 429 17.33 -16.05 6.36
N GLY A 430 17.96 -16.55 7.42
CA GLY A 430 18.54 -15.72 8.46
C GLY A 430 19.58 -14.76 7.85
N PRO A 431 19.85 -13.62 8.50
CA PRO A 431 20.68 -12.58 7.94
C PRO A 431 22.11 -13.10 7.72
N ARG A 432 22.60 -12.95 6.48
CA ARG A 432 24.04 -13.02 6.19
C ARG A 432 24.71 -11.87 6.94
N VAL A 433 25.35 -12.19 8.06
CA VAL A 433 26.27 -11.29 8.75
C VAL A 433 27.44 -11.04 7.80
N LEU A 434 27.45 -9.87 7.17
CA LEU A 434 28.65 -9.33 6.52
C LEU A 434 29.68 -9.07 7.62
N SER A 435 30.64 -9.99 7.75
CA SER A 435 31.83 -9.78 8.56
C SER A 435 32.72 -8.74 7.88
N THR A 436 32.54 -7.47 8.21
CA THR A 436 33.51 -6.42 7.90
C THR A 436 34.68 -6.58 8.86
N LYS A 437 35.72 -7.30 8.44
CA LYS A 437 37.03 -7.24 9.11
C LYS A 437 37.58 -5.83 8.92
N ILE A 438 37.52 -5.04 9.99
CA ILE A 438 38.31 -3.81 10.14
C ILE A 438 39.75 -4.24 10.40
N SER A 439 40.64 -3.97 9.44
CA SER A 439 42.08 -4.11 9.61
C SER A 439 42.63 -2.83 10.24
N VAL A 440 43.21 -2.97 11.43
CA VAL A 440 43.92 -1.90 12.14
C VAL A 440 45.41 -1.94 11.75
N GLY A 441 45.94 -0.80 11.32
CA GLY A 441 47.23 -0.29 11.81
C GLY A 441 48.52 -0.50 11.01
N GLY A 442 48.94 0.58 10.32
CA GLY A 442 50.31 1.15 10.43
C GLY A 442 51.21 1.09 9.20
N PRO A 443 52.26 1.93 9.08
CA PRO A 443 52.46 3.28 9.65
C PRO A 443 52.98 4.30 8.59
N ILE A 444 52.74 5.60 8.78
CA ILE A 444 53.55 6.66 8.16
C ILE A 444 53.83 7.76 9.21
N SER A 445 55.08 7.83 9.67
CA SER A 445 55.70 9.04 10.23
C SER A 445 55.97 10.01 9.08
N SER A 446 55.91 11.34 9.15
CA SER A 446 56.49 12.26 10.12
C SER A 446 56.12 13.67 9.64
N GLY A 447 55.97 14.65 10.53
CA GLY A 447 55.58 16.01 10.10
C GLY A 447 55.35 16.98 11.24
N THR A 448 56.45 17.32 11.91
CA THR A 448 56.65 18.33 12.94
C THR A 448 55.84 19.64 12.74
N ARG A 449 55.11 20.10 13.76
CA ARG A 449 54.93 21.55 13.99
C ARG A 449 54.73 21.90 15.47
N LYS A 450 55.44 22.96 15.83
CA LYS A 450 55.81 23.43 17.17
C LYS A 450 54.64 24.01 18.00
N LYS A 451 54.77 23.83 19.32
CA LYS A 451 54.10 24.53 20.41
C LYS A 451 54.17 26.06 20.26
N ALA A 452 53.07 26.74 20.58
CA ALA A 452 53.08 28.10 21.12
C ALA A 452 52.13 28.15 22.31
N ALA A 453 52.71 28.39 23.48
CA ALA A 453 52.03 28.54 24.75
C ALA A 453 51.57 29.99 24.92
N SER A 454 50.40 30.16 25.56
CA SER A 454 49.87 31.43 26.05
C SER A 454 50.35 31.66 27.48
N PRO A 455 50.78 32.88 27.87
CA PRO A 455 50.88 33.26 29.26
C PRO A 455 49.77 34.24 29.67
N ARG A 456 49.16 33.93 30.81
CA ARG A 456 48.41 34.85 31.67
C ARG A 456 49.38 35.83 32.33
N GLU A 457 49.04 37.11 32.36
CA GLU A 457 49.40 38.02 33.45
C GLU A 457 48.17 38.87 33.85
N VAL A 458 48.13 39.14 35.15
CA VAL A 458 47.09 39.78 35.99
C VAL A 458 47.64 41.17 36.41
N PRO A 459 46.82 42.14 36.84
CA PRO A 459 47.03 43.57 36.62
C PRO A 459 47.76 44.28 37.77
N ALA A 460 48.25 45.49 37.52
CA ALA A 460 48.44 46.53 38.52
C ALA A 460 48.48 47.93 37.87
N ASP A 461 47.80 48.85 38.55
CA ASP A 461 47.78 50.33 38.51
C ASP A 461 47.19 51.09 37.30
#